data_AF-A0A9D8BZ68-F1
#
_entry.id   AF-A0A9D8BZ68-F1
#
_cell.length_a   1.000
_cell.length_b   1.000
_cell.length_c   1.000
_cell.angle_alpha   90.00
_cell.angle_beta   90.00
_cell.angle_gamma   90.00
#
_symmetry.space_group_name_H-M   'P 1'
#
loop_
_entity.id
_entity.type
_entity.pdbx_description
1 polymer ?
#
loop_
_entity_poly.entity_id
_entity_poly.type
_entity_poly.pdbx_seq_one_letter_code
_entity_poly.pdbx_strand_id
1 'polypeptide(L)'
;MVRCNAILRGPKASEAVKALHEQLKENNAIKSLRRDHVAAVEVVVSAPSNYLGPQEYFEASVAFFERFWGQPVLSAVAHFDQPNPHVHVLVSPFANGRSIGSSFIGYKSQISALARSFHTEVGKPFGFALSPQLTAAERLAISNETIEQLLQNPERALSGHLGHALRQILSASAERLRHIAAH
;
A
#
# COMPACT_ATOMS: atom_id res chain seq x y z
N MET A 1 23.58 13.11 5.09
CA MET A 1 23.16 12.51 6.38
C MET A 1 22.31 11.29 6.05
N VAL A 2 22.76 10.08 6.36
CA VAL A 2 21.94 8.87 6.19
C VAL A 2 20.82 8.93 7.24
N ARG A 3 19.56 8.92 6.83
CA ARG A 3 18.43 8.84 7.75
C ARG A 3 18.29 7.36 8.15
N CYS A 4 18.42 7.04 9.43
CA CYS A 4 18.20 5.69 9.96
C CYS A 4 16.71 5.37 10.01
N ASN A 5 16.38 4.07 10.00
CA ASN A 5 15.01 3.61 10.21
C ASN A 5 14.50 4.03 11.60
N ALA A 6 13.21 4.37 11.67
CA ALA A 6 12.59 4.89 12.88
C ALA A 6 11.37 4.06 13.26
N ILE A 7 11.27 3.72 14.55
CA ILE A 7 10.09 3.08 15.11
C ILE A 7 9.15 4.19 15.56
N LEU A 8 7.99 4.29 14.90
CA LEU A 8 6.97 5.28 15.21
C LEU A 8 6.02 4.76 16.29
N ARG A 9 5.64 3.48 16.23
CA ARG A 9 4.78 2.81 17.23
C ARG A 9 5.25 1.40 17.49
N GLY A 10 4.88 0.90 18.67
CA GLY A 10 5.07 -0.48 19.06
C GLY A 10 6.48 -0.82 19.55
N PRO A 11 6.70 -2.08 19.93
CA PRO A 11 7.97 -2.54 20.48
C PRO A 11 9.11 -2.57 19.45
N LYS A 12 10.36 -2.46 19.94
CA LYS A 12 11.56 -2.50 19.08
C LYS A 12 11.96 -3.89 18.58
N ALA A 13 11.54 -4.94 19.29
CA ALA A 13 11.90 -6.32 19.00
C ALA A 13 10.68 -7.10 18.52
N SER A 14 10.88 -8.01 17.56
CA SER A 14 9.83 -8.87 17.00
C SER A 14 9.14 -9.72 18.06
N GLU A 15 9.90 -10.23 19.03
CA GLU A 15 9.39 -11.03 20.14
C GLU A 15 8.40 -10.23 20.98
N ALA A 16 8.67 -8.94 21.18
CA ALA A 16 7.80 -8.05 21.92
C ALA A 16 6.55 -7.66 21.12
N VAL A 17 6.65 -7.53 19.78
CA VAL A 17 5.46 -7.36 18.91
C VAL A 17 4.55 -8.59 19.01
N LYS A 18 5.13 -9.80 19.01
CA LYS A 18 4.38 -11.04 19.22
C LYS A 18 3.74 -11.10 20.60
N ALA A 19 4.45 -10.70 21.65
CA ALA A 19 3.90 -10.63 23.01
C ALA A 19 2.71 -9.66 23.09
N LEU A 20 2.80 -8.51 22.44
CA LEU A 20 1.70 -7.55 22.33
C LEU A 20 0.49 -8.14 21.61
N HIS A 21 0.71 -8.91 20.53
CA HIS A 21 -0.37 -9.61 19.83
C HIS A 21 -1.10 -10.60 20.75
N GLU A 22 -0.38 -11.43 21.51
CA GLU A 22 -1.01 -12.36 22.47
C GLU A 22 -1.74 -11.61 23.59
N GLN A 23 -1.16 -10.52 24.11
CA GLN A 23 -1.82 -9.68 25.12
C GLN A 23 -3.13 -9.09 24.58
N LEU A 24 -3.18 -8.62 23.33
CA LEU A 24 -4.39 -8.08 22.74
C LEU A 24 -5.46 -9.15 22.48
N LYS A 25 -5.05 -10.36 22.15
CA LYS A 25 -5.95 -11.53 22.04
C LYS A 25 -6.58 -11.85 23.39
N GLU A 26 -5.79 -11.87 24.46
CA GLU A 26 -6.27 -12.05 25.84
C GLU A 26 -7.21 -10.94 26.29
N ASN A 27 -6.85 -9.68 26.04
CA ASN A 27 -7.69 -8.51 26.35
C ASN A 27 -9.03 -8.53 25.60
N ASN A 28 -9.06 -9.14 24.41
CA ASN A 28 -10.28 -9.36 23.65
C ASN A 28 -11.00 -10.65 24.06
N ALA A 29 -10.59 -11.37 25.12
CA ALA A 29 -11.18 -12.63 25.55
C ALA A 29 -11.24 -13.72 24.46
N ILE A 30 -10.29 -13.71 23.51
CA ILE A 30 -10.22 -14.68 22.42
C ILE A 30 -9.51 -15.95 22.90
N LYS A 31 -10.27 -17.02 23.13
CA LYS A 31 -9.73 -18.30 23.64
C LYS A 31 -8.80 -19.01 22.65
N SER A 32 -9.16 -19.00 21.36
CA SER A 32 -8.42 -19.70 20.32
C SER A 32 -8.57 -19.00 18.98
N LEU A 33 -7.52 -19.06 18.17
CA LEU A 33 -7.51 -18.57 16.80
C LEU A 33 -7.47 -19.75 15.83
N ARG A 34 -8.03 -19.57 14.63
CA ARG A 34 -7.85 -20.55 13.56
C ARG A 34 -6.39 -20.56 13.13
N ARG A 35 -5.94 -21.71 12.60
CA ARG A 35 -4.56 -21.87 12.08
C ARG A 35 -4.23 -20.84 11.00
N ASP A 36 -5.21 -20.49 10.18
CA ASP A 36 -5.12 -19.57 9.04
C ASP A 36 -5.68 -18.17 9.36
N HIS A 37 -5.78 -17.80 10.64
CA HIS A 37 -6.24 -16.47 10.98
C HIS A 37 -5.26 -15.41 10.47
N VAL A 38 -5.81 -14.25 10.11
CA VAL A 38 -5.01 -13.06 9.82
C VAL A 38 -4.41 -12.56 11.14
N ALA A 39 -3.09 -12.58 11.26
CA ALA A 39 -2.38 -12.16 12.48
C ALA A 39 -2.28 -10.63 12.63
N ALA A 40 -2.20 -9.92 11.51
CA ALA A 40 -2.18 -8.46 11.43
C ALA A 40 -2.65 -7.99 10.05
N VAL A 41 -3.15 -6.77 9.98
CA VAL A 41 -3.35 -6.06 8.71
C VAL A 41 -2.19 -5.09 8.52
N GLU A 42 -1.49 -5.22 7.40
CA GLU A 42 -0.38 -4.35 7.05
C GLU A 42 -0.80 -3.27 6.05
N VAL A 43 -0.41 -2.03 6.35
CA VAL A 43 -0.49 -0.91 5.42
C VAL A 43 0.91 -0.37 5.18
N VAL A 44 1.23 -0.17 3.91
CA VAL A 44 2.47 0.49 3.50
C VAL A 44 2.15 1.86 2.94
N VAL A 45 2.74 2.90 3.51
CA VAL A 45 2.64 4.28 2.99
C VAL A 45 4.03 4.71 2.55
N SER A 46 4.15 5.13 1.29
CA SER A 46 5.42 5.55 0.69
C SER A 46 5.38 7.04 0.35
N ALA A 47 6.54 7.70 0.42
CA ALA A 47 6.73 9.05 -0.10
C ALA A 47 7.77 9.03 -1.24
N PRO A 48 7.68 9.97 -2.20
CA PRO A 48 8.71 10.15 -3.22
C PRO A 48 10.08 10.40 -2.58
N SER A 49 11.15 9.90 -3.22
CA SER A 49 12.53 10.05 -2.73
C SER A 49 12.97 11.51 -2.52
N ASN A 50 12.40 12.45 -3.27
CA ASN A 50 12.68 13.89 -3.16
C ASN A 50 11.75 14.63 -2.17
N TYR A 51 10.87 13.93 -1.46
CA TYR A 51 9.98 14.53 -0.49
C TYR A 51 10.73 14.95 0.79
N LEU A 52 10.52 16.19 1.25
CA LEU A 52 11.34 16.78 2.31
C LEU A 52 10.88 16.41 3.74
N GLY A 53 9.59 16.11 3.95
CA GLY A 53 8.99 15.81 5.27
C GLY A 53 8.38 14.41 5.44
N PRO A 54 9.05 13.31 5.02
CA PRO A 54 8.46 11.97 5.07
C PRO A 54 8.17 11.50 6.51
N GLN A 55 8.94 11.95 7.50
CA GLN A 55 8.73 11.54 8.89
C GLN A 55 7.41 12.07 9.45
N GLU A 56 7.14 13.36 9.27
CA GLU A 56 5.88 14.00 9.69
C GLU A 56 4.70 13.41 8.93
N TYR A 57 4.87 13.13 7.64
CA TYR A 57 3.86 12.47 6.82
C TYR A 57 3.54 11.05 7.33
N PHE A 58 4.56 10.29 7.70
CA PHE A 58 4.38 8.94 8.23
C PHE A 58 3.74 8.94 9.63
N GLU A 59 4.11 9.87 10.50
CA GLU A 59 3.44 10.02 11.80
C GLU A 59 1.96 10.37 11.66
N ALA A 60 1.63 11.31 10.76
CA ALA A 60 0.24 11.63 10.45
C ALA A 60 -0.51 10.44 9.84
N SER A 61 0.17 9.64 9.02
CA SER A 61 -0.39 8.42 8.41
C SER A 61 -0.70 7.36 9.47
N VAL A 62 0.23 7.11 10.39
CA VAL A 62 0.04 6.15 11.49
C VAL A 62 -1.11 6.58 12.38
N ALA A 63 -1.13 7.86 12.78
CA ALA A 63 -2.20 8.42 13.59
C ALA A 63 -3.56 8.34 12.90
N PHE A 64 -3.61 8.50 11.57
CA PHE A 64 -4.84 8.30 10.80
C PHE A 64 -5.34 6.85 10.90
N PHE A 65 -4.49 5.84 10.71
CA PHE A 65 -4.90 4.44 10.76
C PHE A 65 -5.32 4.00 12.18
N GLU A 66 -4.66 4.51 13.22
CA GLU A 66 -5.06 4.31 14.61
C GLU A 66 -6.50 4.80 14.84
N ARG A 67 -6.84 6.01 14.37
CA ARG A 67 -8.18 6.58 14.49
C ARG A 67 -9.21 5.90 13.58
N PHE A 68 -8.85 5.64 12.33
CA PHE A 68 -9.77 5.15 11.31
C PHE A 68 -10.32 3.76 11.66
N TRP A 69 -9.45 2.85 12.12
CA TRP A 69 -9.87 1.51 12.49
C TRP A 69 -10.22 1.35 13.96
N GLY A 70 -9.78 2.28 14.82
CA GLY A 70 -9.96 2.19 16.26
C GLY A 70 -9.33 0.93 16.86
N GLN A 71 -8.37 0.31 16.16
CA GLN A 71 -7.64 -0.86 16.65
C GLN A 71 -6.20 -0.50 17.00
N PRO A 72 -5.61 -1.21 17.97
CA PRO A 72 -4.21 -1.00 18.33
C PRO A 72 -3.25 -1.27 17.16
N VAL A 73 -2.28 -0.38 16.98
CA VAL A 73 -1.11 -0.64 16.13
C VAL A 73 -0.13 -1.54 16.90
N LEU A 74 0.22 -2.67 16.29
CA LEU A 74 1.20 -3.62 16.82
C LEU A 74 2.63 -3.13 16.60
N SER A 75 2.89 -2.53 15.43
CA SER A 75 4.19 -2.02 15.02
C SER A 75 4.01 -0.97 13.93
N ALA A 76 4.76 0.12 14.00
CA ALA A 76 4.92 1.03 12.87
C ALA A 76 6.39 1.41 12.72
N VAL A 77 6.99 1.05 11.58
CA VAL A 77 8.41 1.27 11.31
C VAL A 77 8.60 1.98 9.98
N ALA A 78 9.24 3.14 10.03
CA ALA A 78 9.62 3.93 8.87
C ALA A 78 11.02 3.52 8.40
N HIS A 79 11.12 3.12 7.14
CA HIS A 79 12.35 2.83 6.43
C HIS A 79 12.79 4.05 5.64
N PHE A 80 14.01 4.51 5.88
CA PHE A 80 14.64 5.64 5.18
C PHE A 80 15.94 5.23 4.46
N ASP A 81 16.34 3.97 4.60
CA ASP A 81 17.51 3.35 4.00
C ASP A 81 17.24 2.72 2.62
N GLN A 82 16.01 2.85 2.11
CA GLN A 82 15.57 2.32 0.81
C GLN A 82 15.31 3.45 -0.22
N PRO A 83 15.21 3.15 -1.53
CA PRO A 83 15.13 4.18 -2.57
C PRO A 83 13.98 5.18 -2.40
N ASN A 84 12.82 4.71 -1.94
CA ASN A 84 11.71 5.57 -1.54
C ASN A 84 11.44 5.34 -0.06
N PRO A 85 11.41 6.40 0.77
CA PRO A 85 11.05 6.25 2.17
C PRO A 85 9.62 5.74 2.28
N HIS A 86 9.37 4.83 3.22
CA HIS A 86 8.04 4.27 3.47
C HIS A 86 7.89 3.81 4.91
N VAL A 87 6.66 3.71 5.39
CA VAL A 87 6.32 3.16 6.69
C VAL A 87 5.47 1.91 6.53
N HIS A 88 5.84 0.85 7.25
CA HIS A 88 5.01 -0.33 7.46
C HIS A 88 4.21 -0.14 8.74
N VAL A 89 2.89 -0.25 8.67
CA VAL A 89 1.97 -0.14 9.82
C VAL A 89 1.22 -1.45 9.96
N LEU A 90 1.46 -2.16 11.07
CA LEU A 90 0.78 -3.40 11.43
C LEU A 90 -0.32 -3.11 12.43
N VAL A 91 -1.56 -3.39 12.06
CA VAL A 91 -2.75 -3.16 12.89
C VAL A 91 -3.30 -4.48 13.41
N SER A 92 -3.69 -4.50 14.68
CA SER A 92 -4.32 -5.65 15.33
C SER A 92 -5.66 -5.97 14.66
N PRO A 93 -5.93 -7.25 14.33
CA PRO A 93 -7.18 -7.67 13.72
C PRO A 93 -8.25 -8.06 14.75
N PHE A 94 -8.07 -7.75 16.03
CA PHE A 94 -8.97 -8.21 17.09
C PHE A 94 -9.97 -7.15 17.49
N ALA A 95 -11.27 -7.49 17.43
CA ALA A 95 -12.34 -6.65 17.92
C ALA A 95 -13.49 -7.49 18.48
N ASN A 96 -14.13 -7.01 19.55
CA ASN A 96 -15.38 -7.54 20.09
C ASN A 96 -15.38 -9.07 20.30
N GLY A 97 -14.29 -9.64 20.82
CA GLY A 97 -14.21 -11.08 21.07
C GLY A 97 -13.76 -11.94 19.90
N ARG A 98 -13.31 -11.35 18.77
CA ARG A 98 -13.09 -12.07 17.51
C ARG A 98 -11.89 -11.53 16.75
N SER A 99 -11.32 -12.36 15.88
CA SER A 99 -10.42 -11.92 14.81
C SER A 99 -11.25 -11.53 13.58
N ILE A 100 -11.10 -10.30 13.12
CA ILE A 100 -11.86 -9.67 12.04
C ILE A 100 -10.99 -9.29 10.83
N GLY A 101 -9.78 -9.85 10.70
CA GLY A 101 -8.78 -9.40 9.71
C GLY A 101 -9.27 -9.39 8.25
N SER A 102 -10.09 -10.37 7.83
CA SER A 102 -10.68 -10.37 6.48
C SER A 102 -11.76 -9.30 6.28
N SER A 103 -12.52 -8.98 7.33
CA SER A 103 -13.52 -7.91 7.33
C SER A 103 -12.91 -6.51 7.49
N PHE A 104 -11.66 -6.44 7.94
CA PHE A 104 -10.92 -5.21 8.26
C PHE A 104 -10.57 -4.36 7.05
N ILE A 105 -10.09 -5.01 5.98
CA ILE A 105 -9.84 -4.40 4.67
C ILE A 105 -11.16 -4.23 3.92
N GLY A 106 -12.11 -5.13 4.17
CA GLY A 106 -13.46 -5.04 3.68
C GLY A 106 -13.59 -5.28 2.18
N TYR A 107 -14.70 -4.80 1.60
CA TYR A 107 -14.97 -4.86 0.17
C TYR A 107 -14.40 -3.64 -0.57
N LYS A 108 -14.32 -3.70 -1.91
CA LYS A 108 -13.74 -2.65 -2.77
C LYS A 108 -14.23 -1.22 -2.45
N SER A 109 -15.50 -1.07 -2.03
CA SER A 109 -16.07 0.22 -1.62
C SER A 109 -15.43 0.79 -0.35
N GLN A 110 -15.11 -0.06 0.64
CA GLN A 110 -14.48 0.35 1.90
C GLN A 110 -13.02 0.77 1.66
N ILE A 111 -12.28 0.06 0.81
CA ILE A 111 -10.93 0.45 0.39
C ILE A 111 -10.95 1.81 -0.32
N SER A 112 -11.96 2.04 -1.18
CA SER A 112 -12.10 3.30 -1.90
C SER A 112 -12.43 4.47 -0.94
N ALA A 113 -13.27 4.23 0.06
CA ALA A 113 -13.59 5.21 1.09
C ALA A 113 -12.37 5.51 1.99
N LEU A 114 -11.62 4.47 2.37
CA LEU A 114 -10.36 4.58 3.11
C LEU A 114 -9.36 5.45 2.34
N ALA A 115 -9.12 5.16 1.06
CA ALA A 115 -8.18 5.91 0.24
C ALA A 115 -8.58 7.40 0.11
N ARG A 116 -9.88 7.69 -0.05
CA ARG A 116 -10.39 9.07 -0.12
C ARG A 116 -10.25 9.80 1.21
N SER A 117 -10.55 9.14 2.32
CA SER A 117 -10.44 9.72 3.67
C SER A 117 -8.97 9.98 4.01
N PHE A 118 -8.10 9.01 3.77
CA PHE A 118 -6.66 9.14 3.93
C PHE A 118 -6.10 10.29 3.08
N HIS A 119 -6.52 10.42 1.82
CA HIS A 119 -6.12 11.54 0.99
C HIS A 119 -6.60 12.88 1.55
N THR A 120 -7.85 12.95 2.02
CA THR A 120 -8.43 14.20 2.53
C THR A 120 -7.73 14.66 3.81
N GLU A 121 -7.49 13.74 4.75
CA GLU A 121 -6.94 14.04 6.07
C GLU A 121 -5.42 14.08 6.13
N VAL A 122 -4.74 13.32 5.27
CA VAL A 122 -3.28 13.17 5.30
C VAL A 122 -2.66 13.54 3.96
N GLY A 123 -3.05 12.90 2.86
CA GLY A 123 -2.40 13.12 1.56
C GLY A 123 -2.38 14.61 1.13
N LYS A 124 -3.56 15.25 1.12
CA LYS A 124 -3.77 16.62 0.67
C LYS A 124 -3.06 17.66 1.55
N PRO A 125 -3.16 17.63 2.89
CA PRO A 125 -2.38 18.54 3.75
C PRO A 125 -0.86 18.45 3.55
N PHE A 126 -0.35 17.27 3.18
CA PHE A 126 1.07 17.04 2.93
C PHE A 126 1.49 17.29 1.46
N GLY A 127 0.58 17.81 0.62
CA GLY A 127 0.86 18.22 -0.76
C GLY A 127 0.67 17.13 -1.81
N PHE A 128 0.11 15.98 -1.46
CA PHE A 128 -0.14 14.88 -2.40
C PHE A 128 -1.47 15.05 -3.13
N ALA A 129 -1.46 14.75 -4.43
CA ALA A 129 -2.67 14.64 -5.24
C ALA A 129 -3.27 13.23 -5.14
N LEU A 130 -4.60 13.14 -5.23
CA LEU A 130 -5.27 11.86 -5.37
C LEU A 130 -5.18 11.42 -6.84
N SER A 131 -4.75 10.20 -7.09
CA SER A 131 -4.79 9.65 -8.44
C SER A 131 -6.23 9.63 -8.96
N PRO A 132 -6.50 10.14 -10.17
CA PRO A 132 -7.82 10.10 -10.75
C PRO A 132 -8.26 8.63 -10.94
N GLN A 133 -9.48 8.31 -10.52
CA GLN A 133 -10.09 7.05 -10.92
C GLN A 133 -10.60 7.20 -12.34
N LEU A 134 -9.86 6.64 -13.29
CA LEU A 134 -10.30 6.58 -14.67
C LEU A 134 -11.49 5.63 -14.80
N THR A 135 -12.49 6.00 -15.58
CA THR A 135 -13.56 5.12 -16.05
C THR A 135 -13.00 4.10 -17.05
N ALA A 136 -13.80 3.08 -17.40
CA ALA A 136 -13.40 2.13 -18.44
C ALA A 136 -13.22 2.83 -19.81
N ALA A 137 -14.09 3.79 -20.13
CA ALA A 137 -14.01 4.57 -21.35
C ALA A 137 -12.75 5.45 -21.39
N GLU A 138 -12.44 6.17 -20.30
CA GLU A 138 -11.22 6.98 -20.22
C GLU A 138 -9.95 6.13 -20.29
N ARG A 139 -9.93 4.97 -19.62
CA ARG A 139 -8.80 4.03 -19.76
C ARG A 139 -8.60 3.57 -21.19
N LEU A 140 -9.68 3.25 -21.91
CA LEU A 140 -9.60 2.83 -23.31
C LEU A 140 -9.13 3.98 -24.20
N ALA A 141 -9.64 5.20 -23.99
CA ALA A 141 -9.23 6.38 -24.74
C ALA A 141 -7.73 6.67 -24.54
N ILE A 142 -7.26 6.72 -23.29
CA ILE A 142 -5.85 6.92 -22.95
C ILE A 142 -4.99 5.79 -23.51
N SER A 143 -5.48 4.54 -23.47
CA SER A 143 -4.77 3.40 -24.06
C SER A 143 -4.59 3.56 -25.57
N ASN A 144 -5.65 3.93 -26.29
CA ASN A 144 -5.59 4.13 -27.75
C ASN A 144 -4.67 5.29 -28.11
N GLU A 145 -4.78 6.42 -27.40
CA GLU A 145 -3.90 7.57 -27.60
C GLU A 145 -2.43 7.20 -27.33
N THR A 146 -2.17 6.43 -26.28
CA THR A 146 -0.81 5.95 -25.97
C THR A 146 -0.28 5.05 -27.08
N ILE A 147 -1.10 4.15 -27.63
CA ILE A 147 -0.73 3.29 -28.77
C ILE A 147 -0.41 4.14 -29.99
N GLU A 148 -1.25 5.11 -30.34
CA GLU A 148 -1.02 6.01 -31.47
C GLU A 148 0.30 6.79 -31.32
N GLN A 149 0.56 7.35 -30.13
CA GLN A 149 1.81 8.05 -29.88
C GLN A 149 3.04 7.14 -29.97
N LEU A 150 2.93 5.88 -29.52
CA LEU A 150 3.99 4.88 -29.65
C LEU A 150 4.22 4.46 -31.10
N LEU A 151 3.17 4.34 -31.91
CA LEU A 151 3.30 4.07 -33.34
C LEU A 151 3.99 5.23 -34.08
N GLN A 152 3.71 6.47 -33.67
CA GLN A 152 4.33 7.66 -34.24
C GLN A 152 5.78 7.89 -33.77
N ASN A 153 6.13 7.42 -32.57
CA ASN A 153 7.43 7.65 -31.92
C ASN A 153 7.95 6.34 -31.29
N PRO A 154 8.28 5.31 -32.10
CA PRO A 154 8.58 3.96 -31.62
C PRO A 154 9.81 3.89 -30.70
N GLU A 155 10.75 4.82 -30.81
CA GLU A 155 11.90 4.95 -29.91
C GLU A 155 11.50 5.22 -28.45
N ARG A 156 10.31 5.79 -28.21
CA ARG A 156 9.75 5.96 -26.85
C ARG A 156 9.42 4.62 -26.19
N ALA A 157 9.11 3.58 -26.97
CA ALA A 157 8.86 2.24 -26.46
C ALA A 157 10.13 1.59 -25.86
N LEU A 158 11.32 2.12 -26.18
CA LEU A 158 12.59 1.55 -25.75
C LEU A 158 13.15 2.20 -24.48
N SER A 159 12.66 3.38 -24.09
CA SER A 159 13.26 4.23 -23.05
C SER A 159 12.38 4.44 -21.82
N GLY A 160 13.02 4.78 -20.70
CA GLY A 160 12.37 5.17 -19.46
C GLY A 160 11.46 4.11 -18.81
N HIS A 161 10.52 4.59 -18.00
CA HIS A 161 9.54 3.74 -17.31
C HIS A 161 8.57 3.04 -18.27
N LEU A 162 8.22 3.69 -19.39
CA LEU A 162 7.30 3.15 -20.39
C LEU A 162 7.88 1.90 -21.06
N GLY A 163 9.16 1.94 -21.47
CA GLY A 163 9.80 0.78 -22.07
C GLY A 163 9.97 -0.39 -21.11
N HIS A 164 10.22 -0.13 -19.82
CA HIS A 164 10.23 -1.19 -18.81
C HIS A 164 8.85 -1.85 -18.66
N ALA A 165 7.79 -1.04 -18.54
CA ALA A 165 6.42 -1.53 -18.43
C ALA A 165 6.00 -2.36 -19.67
N LEU A 166 6.30 -1.87 -20.88
CA LEU A 166 6.04 -2.59 -22.13
C LEU A 166 6.77 -3.93 -22.18
N ARG A 167 8.05 -3.98 -21.82
CA ARG A 167 8.83 -5.23 -21.76
C ARG A 167 8.23 -6.25 -20.79
N GLN A 168 7.78 -5.80 -19.62
CA GLN A 168 7.09 -6.67 -18.67
C GLN A 168 5.79 -7.23 -19.25
N ILE A 169 4.96 -6.39 -19.86
CA ILE A 169 3.69 -6.81 -20.48
C ILE A 169 3.93 -7.81 -21.62
N LEU A 170 4.89 -7.52 -22.51
CA LEU A 170 5.25 -8.40 -23.61
C LEU A 170 5.78 -9.74 -23.10
N SER A 171 6.61 -9.74 -22.05
CA SER A 171 7.10 -10.99 -21.44
C SER A 171 5.96 -11.83 -20.84
N ALA A 172 5.00 -11.19 -20.18
CA ALA A 172 3.84 -11.87 -19.58
C ALA A 172 2.84 -12.38 -20.62
N SER A 173 2.85 -11.78 -21.82
CA SER A 173 1.93 -12.09 -22.92
C SER A 173 2.59 -12.88 -24.05
N ALA A 174 3.86 -13.28 -23.89
CA ALA A 174 4.70 -13.81 -24.96
C ALA A 174 4.09 -15.03 -25.65
N GLU A 175 3.45 -15.93 -24.90
CA GLU A 175 2.81 -17.13 -25.46
C GLU A 175 1.57 -16.79 -26.31
N ARG A 176 0.77 -15.82 -25.87
CA ARG A 176 -0.42 -15.35 -26.58
C ARG A 176 -0.04 -14.60 -27.87
N LEU A 177 1.04 -13.82 -27.83
CA LEU A 177 1.58 -13.09 -28.98
C LEU A 177 2.21 -14.03 -30.02
N ARG A 178 2.86 -15.12 -29.58
CA ARG A 178 3.40 -16.15 -30.49
C ARG A 178 2.32 -16.78 -31.37
N HIS A 179 1.12 -16.98 -30.84
CA HIS A 179 -0.02 -17.48 -31.63
C HIS A 179 -0.55 -16.47 -32.65
N ILE A 180 -0.46 -15.17 -32.36
CA ILE A 180 -0.91 -14.10 -33.27
C ILE A 180 0.10 -13.91 -34.40
N ALA A 181 1.40 -14.04 -34.13
CA ALA A 181 2.46 -13.89 -35.13
C ALA A 181 2.67 -15.11 -36.04
N ALA A 182 2.01 -16.24 -35.74
CA ALA A 182 2.07 -17.47 -36.52
C ALA A 182 0.95 -17.59 -37.59
N HIS A 183 0.14 -16.54 -37.74
CA HIS A 183 -0.89 -16.36 -38.77
C HIS A 183 -0.65 -15.07 -39.54
#